data_AF-F0Q1L4-F1
#
_entry.id   AF-F0Q1L4-F1
#
_cell.length_a   1.000
_cell.length_b   1.000
_cell.length_c   1.000
_cell.angle_alpha   90.00
_cell.angle_beta   90.00
_cell.angle_gamma   90.00
#
_symmetry.space_group_name_H-M   'P 1'
#
loop_
_entity.id
_entity.type
_entity.pdbx_description
1 polymer ?
#
loop_
_entity_poly.entity_id
_entity_poly.type
_entity_poly.pdbx_seq_one_letter_code
_entity_poly.pdbx_strand_id
1 'polypeptide(L)'
;MKSLKTLLAEQAALDAEIAREKKQAAAQALSQIQALIAEFGFTAQQVFPWQPVKKHVPAKYLDPKTGATWTGRGKPPAWIAGKDRDQFLIEKTVTQPAQQGPFLAEMAAAAAAARNQRR
;
A
#
# COMPACT_ATOMS: atom_id res chain seq x y z
N MET A 1 -31.80 -15.11 12.66
CA MET A 1 -30.48 -14.45 12.52
C MET A 1 -29.62 -15.29 11.59
N LYS A 2 -28.97 -14.70 10.59
CA LYS A 2 -28.08 -15.45 9.67
C LYS A 2 -26.87 -15.97 10.46
N SER A 3 -26.48 -17.23 10.25
CA SER A 3 -25.28 -17.78 10.91
C SER A 3 -24.01 -17.17 10.29
N LEU A 4 -22.93 -17.03 11.07
CA LEU A 4 -21.66 -16.46 10.60
C LEU A 4 -21.15 -17.18 9.33
N LYS A 5 -21.27 -18.51 9.30
CA LYS A 5 -20.88 -19.34 8.15
C LYS A 5 -21.67 -18.98 6.88
N THR A 6 -22.97 -18.70 7.03
CA THR A 6 -23.83 -18.30 5.91
C THR A 6 -23.42 -16.93 5.36
N LEU A 7 -23.12 -15.96 6.24
CA LEU A 7 -22.69 -14.61 5.82
C LEU A 7 -21.38 -14.63 5.04
N LEU A 8 -20.40 -15.45 5.46
CA LEU A 8 -19.13 -15.58 4.75
C LEU A 8 -19.28 -16.23 3.37
N ALA A 9 -20.16 -17.23 3.26
CA ALA A 9 -20.43 -17.87 1.97
C ALA A 9 -21.14 -16.91 0.99
N GLU A 10 -22.08 -16.09 1.50
CA GLU A 10 -22.77 -15.04 0.74
C GLU A 10 -21.78 -13.96 0.28
N GLN A 11 -20.84 -13.54 1.14
CA GLN A 11 -19.77 -12.61 0.78
C GLN A 11 -18.87 -13.14 -0.35
N ALA A 12 -18.36 -14.38 -0.22
CA ALA A 12 -17.48 -14.96 -1.23
C ALA A 12 -18.16 -15.08 -2.61
N ALA A 13 -19.47 -15.38 -2.63
CA ALA A 13 -20.24 -15.41 -3.87
C ALA A 13 -20.38 -14.02 -4.50
N LEU A 14 -20.67 -12.99 -3.68
CA LEU A 14 -20.74 -11.61 -4.15
C LEU A 14 -19.39 -11.09 -4.67
N ASP A 15 -18.29 -11.39 -3.99
CA ASP A 15 -16.95 -11.01 -4.43
C ASP A 15 -16.58 -11.68 -5.76
N ALA A 16 -16.96 -12.95 -5.96
CA ALA A 16 -16.75 -13.64 -7.22
C ALA A 16 -17.54 -12.99 -8.38
N GLU A 17 -18.77 -12.54 -8.11
CA GLU A 17 -19.58 -11.83 -9.11
C GLU A 17 -19.00 -10.44 -9.42
N ILE A 18 -18.59 -9.69 -8.39
CA ILE A 18 -17.91 -8.40 -8.58
C ILE A 18 -16.64 -8.57 -9.41
N ALA A 19 -15.85 -9.62 -9.16
CA ALA A 19 -14.64 -9.89 -9.93
C ALA A 19 -14.95 -10.20 -11.41
N ARG A 20 -16.01 -10.97 -11.68
CA ARG A 20 -16.47 -11.29 -13.04
C ARG A 20 -16.93 -10.03 -13.76
N GLU A 21 -17.79 -9.25 -13.13
CA GLU A 21 -18.32 -8.01 -13.71
C GLU A 21 -17.19 -7.01 -13.96
N LYS A 22 -16.27 -6.82 -13.01
CA LYS A 22 -15.11 -5.94 -13.22
C LYS A 22 -14.23 -6.40 -14.39
N LYS A 23 -14.06 -7.71 -14.57
CA LYS A 23 -13.32 -8.25 -15.72
C LYS A 23 -14.06 -7.98 -17.03
N GLN A 24 -15.37 -8.16 -17.05
CA GLN A 24 -16.21 -7.89 -18.22
C GLN A 24 -16.22 -6.40 -18.55
N ALA A 25 -16.47 -5.54 -17.57
CA ALA A 25 -16.43 -4.08 -17.72
C ALA A 25 -15.05 -3.60 -18.21
N ALA A 26 -13.96 -4.14 -17.68
CA ALA A 26 -12.61 -3.82 -18.15
C ALA A 26 -12.39 -4.26 -19.61
N ALA A 27 -12.84 -5.45 -19.99
CA ALA A 27 -12.76 -5.93 -21.36
C ALA A 27 -13.59 -5.07 -22.32
N GLN A 28 -14.81 -4.67 -21.91
CA GLN A 28 -15.65 -3.78 -22.69
C GLN A 28 -15.01 -2.40 -22.87
N ALA A 29 -14.45 -1.83 -21.80
CA ALA A 29 -13.73 -0.56 -21.87
C ALA A 29 -12.52 -0.63 -22.82
N LEU A 30 -11.75 -1.73 -22.77
CA LEU A 30 -10.64 -1.93 -23.70
C LEU A 30 -11.11 -2.01 -25.15
N SER A 31 -12.20 -2.73 -25.44
CA SER A 31 -12.78 -2.81 -26.78
C SER A 31 -13.26 -1.44 -27.28
N GLN A 32 -13.90 -0.64 -26.41
CA GLN A 32 -14.33 0.71 -26.76
C GLN A 32 -13.13 1.62 -27.08
N ILE A 33 -12.07 1.57 -26.28
CA ILE A 33 -10.84 2.33 -26.52
C ILE A 33 -10.21 1.89 -27.84
N GLN A 34 -10.11 0.58 -28.12
CA GLN A 34 -9.56 0.08 -29.38
C GLN A 34 -10.39 0.51 -30.59
N ALA A 35 -11.72 0.52 -30.49
CA ALA A 35 -12.59 1.01 -31.54
C ALA A 35 -12.36 2.50 -31.83
N LEU A 36 -12.24 3.34 -30.79
CA LEU A 36 -11.91 4.76 -30.92
C LEU A 36 -10.50 4.96 -31.52
N ILE A 37 -9.52 4.14 -31.12
CA ILE A 37 -8.17 4.19 -31.71
C ILE A 37 -8.22 3.88 -33.21
N ALA A 38 -8.99 2.87 -33.62
CA ALA A 38 -9.14 2.50 -35.01
C ALA A 38 -9.92 3.54 -35.83
N GLU A 39 -10.99 4.12 -35.26
CA GLU A 39 -11.84 5.12 -35.93
C GLU A 39 -11.09 6.43 -36.20
N PHE A 40 -10.33 6.91 -35.23
CA PHE A 40 -9.60 8.19 -35.33
C PHE A 40 -8.14 8.02 -35.77
N GLY A 41 -7.65 6.79 -35.95
CA GLY A 41 -6.27 6.51 -36.34
C GLY A 41 -5.23 6.93 -35.31
N PHE A 42 -5.57 6.89 -34.01
CA PHE A 42 -4.65 7.29 -32.95
C PHE A 42 -3.42 6.37 -32.91
N THR A 43 -2.24 6.95 -32.75
CA THR A 43 -1.01 6.19 -32.58
C THR A 43 -0.78 5.85 -31.10
N ALA A 44 -0.08 4.75 -30.82
CA ALA A 44 0.23 4.34 -29.43
C ALA A 44 0.91 5.45 -28.62
N GLN A 45 1.69 6.32 -29.27
CA GLN A 45 2.36 7.46 -28.66
C GLN A 45 1.40 8.56 -28.16
N GLN A 46 0.24 8.73 -28.81
CA GLN A 46 -0.79 9.71 -28.44
C GLN A 46 -1.71 9.17 -27.34
N VAL A 47 -1.97 7.86 -27.33
CA VAL A 47 -2.82 7.19 -26.33
C VAL A 47 -2.07 6.95 -25.02
N PHE A 48 -0.78 6.60 -25.11
CA PHE A 48 0.09 6.38 -23.95
C PHE A 48 1.26 7.37 -24.00
N PRO A 49 1.05 8.62 -23.58
CA PRO A 49 2.15 9.56 -23.49
C PRO A 49 3.19 8.99 -22.52
N TRP A 50 4.45 8.93 -22.96
CA TRP A 50 5.54 8.50 -22.10
C TRP A 50 5.69 9.51 -20.95
N GLN A 51 5.17 9.14 -19.79
CA GLN A 51 5.38 9.88 -18.55
C GLN A 51 6.60 9.25 -17.88
N PRO A 52 7.78 9.91 -17.89
CA PRO A 52 8.89 9.44 -17.09
C PRO A 52 8.45 9.47 -15.62
N VAL A 53 8.17 8.29 -15.07
CA VAL A 53 7.86 8.13 -13.65
C VAL A 53 9.11 8.58 -12.90
N LYS A 54 9.07 9.80 -12.36
CA LYS A 54 10.10 10.29 -11.45
C LYS A 54 10.05 9.40 -10.22
N LYS A 55 10.94 8.41 -10.17
CA LYS A 55 11.15 7.58 -8.99
C LYS A 55 11.60 8.50 -7.86
N HIS A 56 10.65 8.91 -7.02
CA HIS A 56 10.97 9.59 -5.76
C HIS A 56 11.80 8.62 -4.94
N VAL A 57 13.09 8.92 -4.79
CA VAL A 57 13.96 8.16 -3.91
C VAL A 57 13.50 8.46 -2.49
N PRO A 58 13.12 7.45 -1.70
CA PRO A 58 12.74 7.69 -0.31
C PRO A 58 13.92 8.35 0.41
N ALA A 59 13.62 9.34 1.26
CA ALA A 59 14.64 9.92 2.13
C ALA A 59 15.26 8.80 2.96
N LYS A 60 16.59 8.69 2.96
CA LYS A 60 17.31 7.66 3.71
C LYS A 60 17.67 8.16 5.11
N TYR A 61 17.86 9.47 5.26
CA TYR A 61 18.26 10.11 6.51
C TYR A 61 17.28 11.20 6.94
N LEU A 62 17.02 11.32 8.24
CA LEU A 62 16.22 12.37 8.87
C LEU A 62 16.98 12.98 10.05
N ASP A 63 17.04 14.31 10.11
CA ASP A 63 17.59 15.02 11.24
C ASP A 63 16.55 15.13 12.38
N PRO A 64 16.83 14.59 13.59
CA PRO A 64 15.86 14.59 14.69
C PRO A 64 15.64 15.97 15.31
N LYS A 65 16.50 16.96 15.01
CA LYS A 65 16.40 18.32 15.58
C LYS A 65 15.64 19.29 14.69
N THR A 66 15.72 19.13 13.37
CA THR A 66 15.15 20.05 12.38
C THR A 66 14.13 19.40 11.46
N GLY A 67 14.00 18.07 11.48
CA GLY A 67 13.13 17.33 10.56
C GLY A 67 13.62 17.33 9.11
N ALA A 68 14.83 17.86 8.84
CA ALA A 68 15.39 17.89 7.51
C ALA A 68 15.67 16.46 7.01
N THR A 69 15.25 16.15 5.78
CA THR A 69 15.43 14.82 5.18
C THR A 69 16.46 14.85 4.08
N TRP A 70 17.24 13.77 3.94
CA TRP A 70 18.22 13.62 2.88
C TRP A 70 18.15 12.22 2.26
N THR A 71 18.13 12.17 0.93
CA THR A 71 18.00 10.94 0.14
C THR A 71 19.32 10.15 0.03
N GLY A 72 20.41 10.65 0.63
CA GLY A 72 21.74 10.02 0.52
C GLY A 72 22.41 10.21 -0.84
N ARG A 73 21.78 10.96 -1.76
CA ARG A 73 22.33 11.31 -3.08
C ARG A 73 22.72 12.79 -3.08
N GLY A 74 23.90 13.11 -3.65
CA GLY A 74 24.40 14.48 -3.77
C GLY A 74 25.22 14.97 -2.57
N LYS A 75 25.45 16.29 -2.49
CA LYS A 75 26.24 16.91 -1.41
C LYS A 75 25.49 16.75 -0.07
N PRO A 76 26.12 16.18 0.97
CA PRO A 76 25.46 16.01 2.26
C PRO A 76 25.17 17.39 2.88
N PRO A 77 23.97 17.57 3.48
CA PRO A 77 23.65 18.78 4.22
C PRO A 77 24.50 18.92 5.49
N ALA A 78 24.65 20.15 5.99
CA ALA A 78 25.56 20.48 7.10
C ALA A 78 25.29 19.69 8.40
N TRP A 79 24.06 19.19 8.61
CA TRP A 79 23.69 18.43 9.81
C TRP A 79 24.23 17.00 9.82
N ILE A 80 24.44 16.36 8.66
CA ILE A 80 25.00 15.01 8.51
C ILE A 80 26.46 15.01 8.02
N ALA A 81 26.96 16.14 7.51
CA ALA A 81 28.34 16.27 7.07
C ALA A 81 29.31 16.12 8.26
N GLY A 82 30.19 15.10 8.20
CA GLY A 82 31.20 14.82 9.22
C GLY A 82 30.71 14.09 10.47
N LYS A 83 29.44 13.68 10.53
CA LYS A 83 28.88 12.86 11.62
C LYS A 83 28.62 11.43 11.16
N ASP A 84 28.47 10.53 12.14
CA ASP A 84 28.09 9.14 11.89
C ASP A 84 26.68 9.08 11.27
N ARG A 85 26.60 8.54 10.06
CA ARG A 85 25.40 8.60 9.20
C ARG A 85 24.32 7.61 9.65
N ASP A 86 24.73 6.54 10.33
CA ASP A 86 23.87 5.46 10.84
C ASP A 86 22.96 5.91 11.97
N GLN A 87 23.25 7.03 12.63
CA GLN A 87 22.40 7.64 13.67
C GLN A 87 21.19 8.38 13.09
N PHE A 88 21.25 8.78 11.82
CA PHE A 88 20.20 9.57 11.17
C PHE A 88 19.34 8.72 10.22
N LEU A 89 19.56 7.40 10.18
CA LEU A 89 18.94 6.50 9.22
C LEU A 89 17.46 6.23 9.58
N ILE A 90 16.54 6.54 8.67
CA ILE A 90 15.09 6.37 8.88
C ILE A 90 14.70 4.89 9.09
N GLU A 91 15.45 3.94 8.54
CA GLU A 91 15.19 2.49 8.73
C GLU A 91 15.24 2.05 10.20
N LYS A 92 16.04 2.71 11.06
CA LYS A 92 16.06 2.39 12.51
C LYS A 92 14.84 2.96 13.25
N THR A 93 14.17 3.96 12.70
CA THR A 93 13.09 4.69 13.39
C THR A 93 11.69 4.21 12.99
N VAL A 94 11.56 3.19 12.12
CA VAL A 94 10.28 2.48 11.92
C VAL A 94 10.01 1.50 13.07
N THR A 95 10.29 1.89 14.31
CA THR A 95 9.57 1.37 15.47
C THR A 95 8.40 2.31 15.65
N GLN A 96 7.27 2.01 15.02
CA GLN A 96 5.99 2.62 15.37
C GLN A 96 5.71 2.38 16.85
N PRO A 97 5.49 3.42 17.67
CA PRO A 97 4.72 3.30 18.89
C PRO A 97 3.51 4.21 18.72
N ALA A 98 2.60 3.85 17.81
CA ALA A 98 1.42 4.67 17.56
C ALA A 98 0.25 3.88 16.96
N GLN A 99 -0.07 2.71 17.51
CA GLN A 99 -1.42 2.13 17.42
C GLN A 99 -1.77 1.34 18.68
N GLN A 100 -1.94 2.04 19.80
CA GLN A 100 -2.80 1.58 20.89
C GLN A 100 -3.84 2.66 21.16
N GLY A 101 -4.82 2.73 20.25
CA GLY A 101 -6.15 3.23 20.60
C GLY A 101 -6.88 2.11 21.36
N PRO A 102 -7.59 2.41 22.47
CA PRO A 102 -8.03 1.43 23.47
C PRO A 102 -9.17 0.48 23.05
N PHE A 103 -9.39 0.22 21.75
CA PHE A 103 -10.58 -0.53 21.29
C PHE A 103 -10.33 -1.98 20.83
N LEU A 104 -9.08 -2.44 20.69
CA LEU A 104 -8.79 -3.81 20.20
C LEU A 104 -8.10 -4.75 21.20
N ALA A 105 -7.82 -4.28 22.42
CA ALA A 105 -7.19 -5.13 23.45
C ALA A 105 -8.18 -6.05 24.19
N GLU A 106 -9.49 -5.78 24.12
CA GLU A 106 -10.49 -6.57 24.86
C GLU A 106 -10.94 -7.84 24.11
N MET A 107 -10.77 -7.90 22.78
CA MET A 107 -11.23 -9.05 21.98
C MET A 107 -10.14 -10.11 21.71
N ALA A 108 -8.86 -9.78 21.91
CA ALA A 108 -7.73 -10.70 21.66
C ALA A 108 -7.38 -11.60 22.87
N ALA A 109 -7.89 -11.31 24.07
CA ALA A 109 -7.63 -12.10 25.28
C ALA A 109 -8.53 -13.34 25.43
N ALA A 110 -9.59 -13.48 24.62
CA ALA A 110 -10.54 -14.61 24.73
C ALA A 110 -10.21 -15.84 23.86
N ALA A 111 -9.15 -15.80 23.04
CA ALA A 111 -8.84 -16.89 22.09
C ALA A 111 -7.61 -17.76 22.43
N ALA A 112 -6.95 -17.54 23.57
CA ALA A 112 -5.72 -18.25 23.94
C ALA A 112 -5.75 -18.98 25.30
N ALA A 113 -6.93 -19.28 25.86
CA ALA A 113 -7.07 -19.94 27.17
C ALA A 113 -8.01 -21.16 27.20
N ALA A 114 -8.11 -21.93 26.10
CA ALA A 114 -8.90 -23.18 26.09
C ALA A 114 -8.22 -24.36 25.35
N ARG A 115 -6.87 -24.41 25.32
CA ARG A 115 -6.11 -25.53 24.74
C ARG A 115 -5.00 -26.03 25.66
N ASN A 116 -5.23 -26.05 26.98
CA ASN A 116 -4.35 -26.79 27.89
C ASN A 116 -5.02 -27.24 29.20
N GLN A 117 -6.26 -27.76 29.13
CA GLN A 117 -6.84 -28.55 30.22
C GLN A 117 -7.74 -29.65 29.66
N ARG A 118 -7.11 -30.68 29.09
CA ARG A 118 -7.56 -32.07 29.12
C ARG A 118 -6.33 -32.97 29.08
N ARG A 119 -5.65 -33.02 30.22
CA ARG A 119 -5.01 -34.24 30.69
C ARG A 119 -5.67 -34.61 32.01
#